data_AF-A0A645BW82-F1
#
_entry.id   AF-A0A645BW82-F1
#
_cell.length_a   1.000
_cell.length_b   1.000
_cell.length_c   1.000
_cell.angle_alpha   90.00
_cell.angle_beta   90.00
_cell.angle_gamma   90.00
#
_symmetry.space_group_name_H-M   'P 1'
#
loop_
_entity.id
_entity.type
_entity.pdbx_description
1 polymer ?
#
loop_
_entity_poly.entity_id
_entity_poly.type
_entity_poly.pdbx_seq_one_letter_code
_entity_poly.pdbx_strand_id
1 'polypeptide(L)'
;MQTNIQSTFELYNPIRIEFEQPVIAFDSTYVQLLIGVDSLFEPVPFRVDADSLNPRKFALRPRWVPDGKYKMIIDSAAITSHYGLWNNKYEQSFTVKKLDQYGNLELSLSGLPESEQVFVELLDKSDKPFRKSFVKGNKARFQDLPPGEVYLRLVIDENGDGVWTTGNYEKGRQPEQVFYFPGKLPIRANGYLDQPWDIHSTPVIEQKPLEITTNKPQEKKRRDPNREREEQQRQNQQGSSSSRRGSSNSAPGSSLGTPADMR
;
A
#
# COMPACT_ATOMS: atom_id res chain seq x y z
N MET A 1 -3.06 8.10 -25.06
CA MET A 1 -4.19 7.44 -24.32
C MET A 1 -3.66 6.21 -23.61
N GLN A 2 -4.03 6.02 -22.36
CA GLN A 2 -3.63 4.87 -21.54
C GLN A 2 -4.86 4.15 -20.99
N THR A 3 -4.76 2.83 -20.84
CA THR A 3 -5.81 2.02 -20.21
C THR A 3 -5.21 1.09 -19.16
N ASN A 4 -6.03 0.63 -18.21
CA ASN A 4 -5.62 -0.39 -17.23
C ASN A 4 -5.83 -1.83 -17.74
N ILE A 5 -6.09 -2.02 -19.03
CA ILE A 5 -6.34 -3.35 -19.59
C ILE A 5 -5.01 -4.10 -19.70
N GLN A 6 -5.00 -5.30 -19.15
CA GLN A 6 -3.89 -6.26 -19.22
C GLN A 6 -4.42 -7.55 -19.85
N SER A 7 -3.53 -8.47 -20.23
CA SER A 7 -3.93 -9.77 -20.78
C SER A 7 -4.87 -10.55 -19.85
N THR A 8 -4.66 -10.43 -18.54
CA THR A 8 -5.55 -10.91 -17.48
C THR A 8 -6.16 -9.72 -16.75
N PHE A 9 -7.49 -9.65 -16.66
CA PHE A 9 -8.21 -8.50 -16.12
C PHE A 9 -8.98 -8.84 -14.85
N GLU A 10 -8.99 -7.94 -13.88
CA GLU A 10 -9.65 -8.14 -12.58
C GLU A 10 -11.18 -8.07 -12.71
N LEU A 11 -11.86 -9.10 -12.18
CA LEU A 11 -13.32 -9.29 -12.27
C LEU A 11 -14.14 -8.12 -11.71
N TYR A 12 -13.64 -7.40 -10.73
CA TYR A 12 -14.37 -6.30 -10.08
C TYR A 12 -13.86 -4.91 -10.48
N ASN A 13 -12.87 -4.82 -11.36
CA ASN A 13 -12.35 -3.53 -11.79
C ASN A 13 -13.14 -2.97 -12.97
N PRO A 14 -13.39 -1.65 -13.02
CA PRO A 14 -13.78 -0.99 -14.24
C PRO A 14 -12.59 -0.91 -15.20
N ILE A 15 -12.86 -0.84 -16.50
CA ILE A 15 -11.86 -0.38 -17.46
C ILE A 15 -11.69 1.12 -17.24
N ARG A 16 -10.46 1.55 -16.96
CA ARG A 16 -10.10 2.95 -16.82
C ARG A 16 -9.37 3.39 -18.06
N ILE A 17 -9.78 4.52 -18.60
CA ILE A 17 -9.13 5.19 -19.72
C ILE A 17 -8.68 6.56 -19.24
N GLU A 18 -7.41 6.86 -19.46
CA GLU A 18 -6.83 8.17 -19.19
C GLU A 18 -6.25 8.77 -20.47
N PHE A 19 -6.64 10.01 -20.73
CA PHE A 19 -6.14 10.79 -21.86
C PHE A 19 -5.00 11.72 -21.42
N GLU A 20 -4.12 12.07 -22.35
CA GLU A 20 -3.04 13.03 -22.08
C GLU A 20 -3.60 14.45 -21.89
N GLN A 21 -4.74 14.74 -22.52
CA GLN A 21 -5.38 16.04 -22.54
C GLN A 21 -6.85 15.96 -22.12
N PRO A 22 -7.44 17.05 -21.59
CA PRO A 22 -8.86 17.13 -21.29
C PRO A 22 -9.74 16.82 -22.50
N VAL A 23 -10.77 15.99 -22.28
CA VAL A 23 -11.73 15.56 -23.30
C VAL A 23 -12.94 16.49 -23.28
N ILE A 24 -13.34 16.99 -24.46
CA ILE A 24 -14.59 17.76 -24.61
C ILE A 24 -15.76 16.82 -24.89
N ALA A 25 -15.55 15.84 -25.77
CA ALA A 25 -16.58 14.91 -26.20
C ALA A 25 -16.02 13.48 -26.24
N PHE A 26 -16.82 12.57 -25.71
CA PHE A 26 -16.57 11.14 -25.73
C PHE A 26 -17.81 10.48 -26.35
N ASP A 27 -17.72 10.09 -27.61
CA ASP A 27 -18.81 9.39 -28.27
C ASP A 27 -18.66 7.89 -28.03
N SER A 28 -19.45 7.38 -27.08
CA SER A 28 -19.44 5.97 -26.71
C SER A 28 -19.95 5.04 -27.81
N THR A 29 -20.60 5.55 -28.86
CA THR A 29 -21.08 4.71 -29.98
C THR A 29 -19.94 4.12 -30.81
N TYR A 30 -18.76 4.74 -30.77
CA TYR A 30 -17.52 4.26 -31.39
C TYR A 30 -16.67 3.37 -30.48
N VAL A 31 -17.23 2.96 -29.34
CA VAL A 31 -16.58 2.05 -28.40
C VAL A 31 -17.33 0.72 -28.40
N GLN A 32 -16.62 -0.34 -28.74
CA GLN A 32 -17.16 -1.69 -28.74
C GLN A 32 -16.45 -2.53 -27.69
N LEU A 33 -17.25 -3.14 -26.82
CA LEU A 33 -16.79 -4.21 -25.95
C LEU A 33 -17.47 -5.49 -26.42
N LEU A 34 -16.66 -6.48 -26.78
CA LEU A 34 -17.13 -7.75 -27.30
C LEU A 34 -16.71 -8.87 -26.35
N ILE A 35 -17.59 -9.83 -26.10
CA ILE A 35 -17.28 -11.10 -25.42
C ILE A 35 -17.23 -12.22 -26.47
N GLY A 36 -16.25 -13.12 -26.36
CA GLY A 36 -16.21 -14.34 -27.14
C GLY A 36 -17.10 -15.42 -26.51
N VAL A 37 -18.16 -15.80 -27.21
CA VAL A 37 -19.00 -16.95 -26.89
C VAL A 37 -18.82 -17.95 -28.04
N ASP A 38 -18.23 -19.10 -27.72
CA ASP A 38 -17.77 -20.10 -28.70
C ASP A 38 -16.78 -19.52 -29.73
N SER A 39 -17.21 -19.40 -30.99
CA SER A 39 -16.43 -18.83 -32.11
C SER A 39 -16.92 -17.46 -32.55
N LEU A 40 -17.94 -16.90 -31.88
CA LEU A 40 -18.57 -15.63 -32.24
C LEU A 40 -18.30 -14.57 -31.17
N PHE A 41 -18.24 -13.32 -31.60
CA PHE A 41 -18.11 -12.17 -30.71
C PHE A 41 -19.46 -11.48 -30.59
N GLU A 42 -19.95 -11.34 -29.35
CA GLU A 42 -21.20 -10.67 -29.04
C GLU A 42 -20.94 -9.33 -28.33
N PRO A 43 -21.70 -8.26 -28.64
CA PRO A 43 -21.55 -6.97 -27.98
C PRO A 43 -22.01 -7.01 -26.53
N VAL A 44 -21.22 -6.39 -25.64
CA VAL A 44 -21.48 -6.32 -24.21
C VAL A 44 -21.86 -4.88 -23.84
N PRO A 45 -23.04 -4.66 -23.22
CA PRO A 45 -23.41 -3.33 -22.78
C PRO A 45 -22.53 -2.86 -21.62
N PHE A 46 -22.15 -1.59 -21.65
CA PHE A 46 -21.41 -0.92 -20.58
C PHE A 46 -21.95 0.48 -20.35
N ARG A 47 -21.66 1.03 -19.18
CA ARG A 47 -21.85 2.45 -18.86
C ARG A 47 -20.51 3.16 -18.88
N VAL A 48 -20.51 4.43 -19.25
CA VAL A 48 -19.33 5.29 -19.23
C VAL A 48 -19.55 6.36 -18.15
N ASP A 49 -18.65 6.41 -17.19
CA ASP A 49 -18.62 7.45 -16.16
C ASP A 49 -17.42 8.36 -16.41
N ALA A 50 -17.65 9.67 -16.49
CA ALA A 50 -16.58 10.66 -16.48
C ALA A 50 -16.21 11.03 -15.04
N ASP A 51 -14.92 11.24 -14.78
CA ASP A 51 -14.45 11.74 -13.49
C ASP A 51 -14.75 13.24 -13.37
N SER A 52 -15.50 13.62 -12.33
CA SER A 52 -15.93 15.01 -12.09
C SER A 52 -14.78 15.94 -11.73
N LEU A 53 -13.68 15.42 -11.20
CA LEU A 53 -12.51 16.19 -10.79
C LEU A 53 -11.41 16.17 -11.85
N ASN A 54 -11.40 15.17 -12.73
CA ASN A 54 -10.39 15.02 -13.76
C ASN A 54 -11.01 14.75 -15.14
N PRO A 55 -11.13 15.76 -16.02
CA PRO A 55 -11.77 15.64 -17.34
C PRO A 55 -10.99 14.78 -18.34
N ARG A 56 -9.90 14.13 -17.90
CA ARG A 56 -9.12 13.17 -18.70
C ARG A 56 -9.44 11.72 -18.37
N LYS A 57 -10.18 11.45 -17.29
CA LYS A 57 -10.40 10.10 -16.76
C LYS A 57 -11.83 9.65 -17.00
N PHE A 58 -11.94 8.46 -17.57
CA PHE A 58 -13.21 7.80 -17.85
C PHE A 58 -13.16 6.36 -17.34
N ALA A 59 -14.31 5.87 -16.86
CA ALA A 59 -14.47 4.51 -16.39
C ALA A 59 -15.60 3.81 -17.15
N LEU A 60 -15.29 2.68 -17.78
CA LEU A 60 -16.27 1.82 -18.41
C LEU A 60 -16.63 0.69 -17.44
N ARG A 61 -17.93 0.51 -17.23
CA ARG A 61 -18.51 -0.44 -16.27
C ARG A 61 -19.43 -1.45 -16.95
N PRO A 62 -18.90 -2.47 -17.62
CA PRO A 62 -19.69 -3.63 -18.03
C PRO A 62 -19.96 -4.55 -16.84
N ARG A 63 -20.86 -5.52 -17.05
CA ARG A 63 -20.99 -6.67 -16.16
C ARG A 63 -20.10 -7.79 -16.69
N TRP A 64 -19.08 -8.12 -15.90
CA TRP A 64 -18.13 -9.15 -16.27
C TRP A 64 -18.68 -10.55 -16.05
N VAL A 65 -18.41 -11.42 -17.02
CA VAL A 65 -18.55 -12.87 -16.92
C VAL A 65 -17.18 -13.45 -16.52
N PRO A 66 -17.06 -14.19 -15.40
CA PRO A 66 -15.82 -14.84 -15.00
C PRO A 66 -15.29 -15.78 -16.10
N ASP A 67 -13.97 -15.83 -16.29
CA ASP A 67 -13.30 -16.54 -17.40
C ASP A 67 -13.66 -16.06 -18.81
N GLY A 68 -14.46 -15.00 -18.93
CA GLY A 68 -14.86 -14.45 -20.22
C GLY A 68 -13.66 -13.88 -20.96
N LYS A 69 -13.57 -14.19 -22.25
CA LYS A 69 -12.59 -13.59 -23.16
C LYS A 69 -13.23 -12.38 -23.81
N TYR A 70 -12.61 -11.22 -23.65
CA TYR A 70 -13.12 -9.96 -24.15
C TYR A 70 -12.16 -9.35 -25.17
N LYS A 71 -12.75 -8.55 -26.05
CA LYS A 71 -12.04 -7.66 -26.96
C LYS A 71 -12.64 -6.27 -26.83
N MET A 72 -11.80 -5.29 -26.52
CA MET A 72 -12.16 -3.89 -26.56
C MET A 72 -11.65 -3.26 -27.85
N ILE A 73 -12.51 -2.53 -28.54
CA ILE A 73 -12.20 -1.76 -29.73
C ILE A 73 -12.67 -0.33 -29.51
N ILE A 74 -11.77 0.64 -29.72
CA ILE A 74 -12.10 2.06 -29.77
C ILE A 74 -11.65 2.56 -31.13
N ASP A 75 -12.59 3.08 -31.91
CA ASP A 75 -12.25 3.62 -33.23
C ASP A 75 -11.45 4.92 -33.11
N SER A 76 -10.70 5.24 -34.16
CA SER A 76 -10.04 6.54 -34.26
C SER A 76 -11.09 7.65 -34.27
N ALA A 77 -10.79 8.77 -33.62
CA ALA A 77 -11.69 9.92 -33.52
C ALA A 77 -13.00 9.69 -32.75
N ALA A 78 -13.08 8.62 -31.94
CA ALA A 78 -14.13 8.45 -30.94
C ALA A 78 -14.07 9.51 -29.81
N ILE A 79 -12.86 10.06 -29.56
CA ILE A 79 -12.60 11.06 -28.53
C ILE A 79 -11.98 12.30 -29.15
N THR A 80 -12.50 13.47 -28.78
CA THR A 80 -11.93 14.78 -29.15
C THR A 80 -11.51 15.58 -27.92
N SER A 81 -10.26 16.05 -27.93
CA SER A 81 -9.70 16.90 -26.88
C SER A 81 -10.06 18.37 -27.07
N HIS A 82 -9.81 19.18 -26.03
CA HIS A 82 -9.99 20.63 -26.10
C HIS A 82 -9.13 21.32 -27.17
N TYR A 83 -8.05 20.67 -27.61
CA TYR A 83 -7.13 21.20 -28.61
C TYR A 83 -7.41 20.69 -30.02
N GLY A 84 -8.56 20.05 -30.24
CA GLY A 84 -8.94 19.46 -31.54
C GLY A 84 -8.16 18.21 -31.90
N LEU A 85 -7.43 17.60 -30.95
CA LEU A 85 -6.73 16.34 -31.15
C LEU A 85 -7.68 15.17 -30.86
N TRP A 86 -7.43 14.04 -31.53
CA TRP A 86 -8.25 12.85 -31.39
C TRP A 86 -7.45 11.60 -31.06
N ASN A 87 -8.13 10.56 -30.58
CA ASN A 87 -7.48 9.28 -30.29
C ASN A 87 -7.18 8.49 -31.56
N ASN A 88 -6.08 7.74 -31.55
CA ASN A 88 -5.84 6.66 -32.52
C ASN A 88 -6.74 5.45 -32.21
N LYS A 89 -6.91 4.58 -33.21
CA LYS A 89 -7.59 3.29 -33.03
C LYS A 89 -6.88 2.48 -31.94
N TYR A 90 -7.66 1.86 -31.06
CA TYR A 90 -7.19 0.99 -30.00
C TYR A 90 -7.93 -0.34 -30.06
N GLU A 91 -7.19 -1.44 -30.00
CA GLU A 91 -7.74 -2.79 -29.93
C GLU A 91 -6.93 -3.59 -28.91
N GLN A 92 -7.61 -4.20 -27.95
CA GLN A 92 -6.98 -5.03 -26.93
C GLN A 92 -7.88 -6.19 -26.56
N SER A 93 -7.32 -7.40 -26.58
CA SER A 93 -7.98 -8.60 -26.07
C SER A 93 -7.48 -8.92 -24.66
N PHE A 94 -8.37 -9.41 -23.81
CA PHE A 94 -8.07 -9.76 -22.42
C PHE A 94 -9.02 -10.84 -21.90
N THR A 95 -8.59 -11.57 -20.89
CA THR A 95 -9.40 -12.58 -20.20
C THR A 95 -9.70 -12.10 -18.79
N VAL A 96 -10.99 -12.10 -18.41
CA VAL A 96 -11.39 -11.77 -17.05
C VAL A 96 -11.05 -12.94 -16.12
N LYS A 97 -10.49 -12.63 -14.95
CA LYS A 97 -10.16 -13.63 -13.94
C LYS A 97 -11.35 -14.52 -13.57
N LYS A 98 -11.03 -15.79 -13.33
CA LYS A 98 -11.97 -16.79 -12.82
C LYS A 98 -12.31 -16.53 -11.35
N LEU A 99 -13.47 -17.00 -10.92
CA LEU A 99 -13.84 -16.96 -9.49
C LEU A 99 -12.89 -17.80 -8.62
N ASP A 100 -12.37 -18.92 -9.14
CA ASP A 100 -11.38 -19.75 -8.44
C ASP A 100 -10.02 -19.06 -8.23
N GLN A 101 -9.77 -17.92 -8.86
CA GLN A 101 -8.59 -17.11 -8.61
C GLN A 101 -8.74 -16.18 -7.40
N TYR A 102 -9.91 -16.15 -6.78
CA TYR A 102 -10.18 -15.37 -5.57
C TYR A 102 -10.30 -16.27 -4.34
N GLY A 103 -10.07 -15.70 -3.17
CA GLY A 103 -10.23 -16.38 -1.88
C GLY A 103 -11.40 -15.79 -1.07
N ASN A 104 -11.81 -16.53 -0.05
CA ASN A 104 -12.86 -16.13 0.88
C ASN A 104 -12.32 -16.09 2.31
N LEU A 105 -12.77 -15.11 3.09
CA LEU A 105 -12.41 -14.93 4.49
C LEU A 105 -13.69 -14.82 5.33
N GLU A 106 -13.81 -15.68 6.32
CA GLU A 106 -14.79 -15.57 7.40
C GLU A 106 -14.05 -15.29 8.71
N LEU A 107 -14.52 -14.30 9.45
CA LEU A 107 -14.04 -13.96 10.77
C LEU A 107 -15.08 -14.37 11.79
N SER A 108 -14.64 -15.10 12.81
CA SER A 108 -15.46 -15.44 13.98
C SER A 108 -14.99 -14.60 15.17
N LEU A 109 -15.76 -13.56 15.49
CA LEU A 109 -15.37 -12.51 16.42
C LEU A 109 -15.84 -12.80 17.85
N SER A 110 -15.04 -12.46 18.85
CA SER A 110 -15.40 -12.52 20.27
C SER A 110 -14.93 -11.27 21.02
N GLY A 111 -15.52 -11.02 22.18
CA GLY A 111 -15.25 -9.82 22.98
C GLY A 111 -15.94 -8.56 22.48
N LEU A 112 -16.92 -8.68 21.58
CA LEU A 112 -17.65 -7.53 21.04
C LEU A 112 -18.60 -6.93 22.09
N PRO A 113 -18.79 -5.61 22.11
CA PRO A 113 -19.81 -4.97 22.94
C PRO A 113 -21.21 -5.47 22.53
N GLU A 114 -22.04 -5.82 23.51
CA GLU A 114 -23.45 -6.10 23.30
C GLU A 114 -24.17 -4.78 23.02
N SER A 115 -24.79 -4.64 21.84
CA SER A 115 -25.61 -3.50 21.35
C SER A 115 -24.96 -2.44 20.43
N GLU A 116 -23.66 -2.49 20.18
CA GLU A 116 -23.03 -1.55 19.23
C GLU A 116 -22.99 -2.11 17.79
N GLN A 117 -23.06 -1.21 16.81
CA GLN A 117 -22.76 -1.59 15.43
C GLN A 117 -21.25 -1.76 15.29
N VAL A 118 -20.84 -2.81 14.59
CA VAL A 118 -19.43 -3.11 14.40
C VAL A 118 -19.20 -3.45 12.94
N PHE A 119 -18.12 -2.94 12.38
CA PHE A 119 -17.66 -3.36 11.06
C PHE A 119 -16.17 -3.68 11.08
N VAL A 120 -15.78 -4.55 10.16
CA VAL A 120 -14.39 -4.92 9.92
C VAL A 120 -13.97 -4.39 8.56
N GLU A 121 -12.76 -3.86 8.50
CA GLU A 121 -12.09 -3.41 7.29
C GLU A 121 -10.89 -4.30 7.00
N LEU A 122 -10.70 -4.59 5.72
CA LEU A 122 -9.46 -5.14 5.21
C LEU A 122 -8.55 -3.99 4.79
N LEU A 123 -7.32 -4.00 5.30
CA LEU A 123 -6.32 -2.99 5.04
C LEU A 123 -5.19 -3.56 4.17
N ASP A 124 -4.61 -2.68 3.36
CA ASP A 124 -3.37 -2.96 2.62
C ASP A 124 -2.12 -2.70 3.49
N LYS A 125 -0.94 -2.91 2.91
CA LYS A 125 0.36 -2.67 3.58
C LYS A 125 0.60 -1.20 3.96
N SER A 126 -0.20 -0.27 3.45
CA SER A 126 -0.13 1.17 3.72
C SER A 126 -1.18 1.63 4.75
N ASP A 127 -1.81 0.70 5.48
CA ASP A 127 -2.89 0.97 6.46
C ASP A 127 -4.15 1.58 5.80
N LYS A 128 -4.35 1.39 4.49
CA LYS A 128 -5.52 1.91 3.77
C LYS A 128 -6.62 0.85 3.66
N PRO A 129 -7.85 1.16 4.09
CA PRO A 129 -8.97 0.25 3.92
C PRO A 129 -9.36 0.12 2.44
N PHE A 130 -9.53 -1.11 1.96
CA PHE A 130 -9.96 -1.38 0.59
C PHE A 130 -11.24 -2.21 0.51
N ARG A 131 -11.64 -2.88 1.61
CA ARG A 131 -12.94 -3.55 1.76
C ARG A 131 -13.46 -3.41 3.18
N LYS A 132 -14.79 -3.45 3.33
CA LYS A 132 -15.50 -3.36 4.60
C LYS A 132 -16.64 -4.38 4.65
N SER A 133 -16.92 -4.92 5.82
CA SER A 133 -18.04 -5.82 6.09
C SER A 133 -18.60 -5.57 7.48
N PHE A 134 -19.93 -5.41 7.59
CA PHE A 134 -20.60 -5.28 8.89
C PHE A 134 -20.66 -6.63 9.60
N VAL A 135 -20.47 -6.63 10.91
CA VAL A 135 -20.55 -7.82 11.74
C VAL A 135 -22.02 -8.22 11.92
N LYS A 136 -22.33 -9.50 11.68
CA LYS A 136 -23.65 -10.08 11.92
C LYS A 136 -23.50 -11.42 12.63
N GLY A 137 -24.15 -11.58 13.78
CA GLY A 137 -24.06 -12.81 14.59
C GLY A 137 -22.61 -13.17 14.93
N ASN A 138 -21.83 -12.17 15.36
CA ASN A 138 -20.40 -12.29 15.66
C ASN A 138 -19.53 -12.76 14.49
N LYS A 139 -20.01 -12.62 13.25
CA LYS A 139 -19.25 -12.98 12.05
C LYS A 139 -19.13 -11.81 11.07
N ALA A 140 -17.97 -11.69 10.46
CA ALA A 140 -17.75 -10.82 9.30
C ALA A 140 -17.26 -11.66 8.12
N ARG A 141 -17.85 -11.45 6.94
CA ARG A 141 -17.54 -12.24 5.75
C ARG A 141 -17.04 -11.35 4.63
N PHE A 142 -16.04 -11.86 3.92
CA PHE A 142 -15.47 -11.25 2.73
C PHE A 142 -15.35 -12.31 1.64
N GLN A 143 -16.04 -12.07 0.53
CA GLN A 143 -16.04 -12.95 -0.63
C GLN A 143 -15.24 -12.36 -1.78
N ASP A 144 -14.68 -13.24 -2.60
CA ASP A 144 -13.94 -12.90 -3.81
C ASP A 144 -12.80 -11.89 -3.58
N LEU A 145 -11.98 -12.18 -2.58
CA LEU A 145 -10.79 -11.39 -2.26
C LEU A 145 -9.64 -11.75 -3.20
N PRO A 146 -8.91 -10.76 -3.73
CA PRO A 146 -7.70 -11.05 -4.49
C PRO A 146 -6.68 -11.75 -3.56
N PRO A 147 -5.96 -12.78 -4.05
CA PRO A 147 -4.94 -13.46 -3.27
C PRO A 147 -3.84 -12.49 -2.85
N GLY A 148 -3.36 -12.62 -1.62
CA GLY A 148 -2.37 -11.72 -1.05
C GLY A 148 -2.39 -11.69 0.46
N GLU A 149 -1.62 -10.77 1.03
CA GLU A 149 -1.59 -10.52 2.47
C GLU A 149 -2.54 -9.36 2.78
N VAL A 150 -3.42 -9.56 3.77
CA VAL A 150 -4.34 -8.52 4.25
C VAL A 150 -4.17 -8.32 5.74
N TYR A 151 -4.44 -7.11 6.20
CA TYR A 151 -4.52 -6.76 7.62
C TYR A 151 -5.97 -6.45 7.97
N LEU A 152 -6.32 -6.56 9.25
CA LEU A 152 -7.68 -6.31 9.71
C LEU A 152 -7.71 -5.15 10.70
N ARG A 153 -8.72 -4.30 10.53
CA ARG A 153 -9.13 -3.32 11.53
C ARG A 153 -10.61 -3.50 11.80
N LEU A 154 -10.97 -3.60 13.07
CA LEU A 154 -12.35 -3.60 13.55
C LEU A 154 -12.65 -2.24 14.15
N VAL A 155 -13.84 -1.72 13.87
CA VAL A 155 -14.32 -0.44 14.37
C VAL A 155 -15.64 -0.65 15.10
N ILE A 156 -15.73 -0.12 16.31
CA ILE A 156 -17.00 0.02 17.03
C ILE A 156 -17.63 1.33 16.55
N ASP A 157 -18.70 1.20 15.79
CA ASP A 157 -19.45 2.29 15.19
C ASP A 157 -20.55 2.76 16.14
N GLU A 158 -20.17 3.65 17.05
CA GLU A 158 -21.06 4.19 18.09
C GLU A 158 -22.20 5.04 17.50
N ASN A 159 -22.04 5.54 16.27
CA ASN A 159 -22.99 6.47 15.64
C ASN A 159 -23.82 5.83 14.50
N GLY A 160 -23.39 4.68 13.98
CA GLY A 160 -24.10 3.89 12.98
C GLY A 160 -23.99 4.41 11.54
N ASP A 161 -23.05 5.30 11.23
CA ASP A 161 -22.83 5.83 9.87
C ASP A 161 -21.96 4.90 8.99
N GLY A 162 -21.39 3.85 9.58
CA GLY A 162 -20.53 2.88 8.92
C GLY A 162 -19.17 3.43 8.52
N VAL A 163 -18.74 4.58 9.04
CA VAL A 163 -17.46 5.21 8.73
C VAL A 163 -16.71 5.42 10.03
N TRP A 164 -15.41 5.08 10.04
CA TRP A 164 -14.61 5.33 11.23
C TRP A 164 -14.56 6.83 11.49
N THR A 165 -15.11 7.22 12.65
CA THR A 165 -15.27 8.61 12.99
C THR A 165 -14.15 9.07 13.92
N THR A 166 -13.43 10.10 13.47
CA THR A 166 -12.37 10.71 14.28
C THR A 166 -12.93 11.55 15.42
N GLY A 167 -12.07 11.79 16.42
CA GLY A 167 -12.39 12.64 17.56
C GLY A 167 -12.62 14.09 17.14
N ASN A 168 -13.42 14.79 17.91
CA ASN A 168 -13.64 16.22 17.73
C ASN A 168 -13.18 16.96 18.99
N TYR A 169 -12.08 17.70 18.88
CA TYR A 169 -11.47 18.43 19.99
C TYR A 169 -12.40 19.51 20.56
N GLU A 170 -13.04 20.30 19.69
CA GLU A 170 -13.95 21.38 20.10
C GLU A 170 -15.17 20.86 20.88
N LYS A 171 -15.68 19.70 20.47
CA LYS A 171 -16.82 19.03 21.10
C LYS A 171 -16.41 18.08 22.23
N GLY A 172 -15.12 17.95 22.54
CA GLY A 172 -14.60 17.01 23.54
C GLY A 172 -14.91 15.53 23.24
N ARG A 173 -15.20 15.18 21.99
CA ARG A 173 -15.59 13.83 21.59
C ARG A 173 -14.35 13.01 21.22
N GLN A 174 -14.20 11.83 21.81
CA GLN A 174 -13.13 10.89 21.45
C GLN A 174 -13.38 10.26 20.07
N PRO A 175 -12.32 9.79 19.38
CA PRO A 175 -12.50 8.96 18.20
C PRO A 175 -13.16 7.62 18.55
N GLU A 176 -13.84 7.03 17.58
CA GLU A 176 -14.38 5.68 17.70
C GLU A 176 -13.28 4.65 17.95
N GLN A 177 -13.62 3.65 18.76
CA GLN A 177 -12.69 2.62 19.18
C GLN A 177 -12.33 1.71 18.01
N VAL A 178 -11.04 1.40 17.90
CA VAL A 178 -10.49 0.54 16.86
C VAL A 178 -9.64 -0.56 17.46
N PHE A 179 -9.77 -1.75 16.89
CA PHE A 179 -8.98 -2.93 17.25
C PHE A 179 -8.30 -3.46 16.00
N TYR A 180 -7.04 -3.88 16.14
CA TYR A 180 -6.27 -4.44 15.04
C TYR A 180 -6.03 -5.92 15.27
N PHE A 181 -6.05 -6.70 14.20
CA PHE A 181 -5.55 -8.06 14.28
C PHE A 181 -4.02 -8.01 14.31
N PRO A 182 -3.35 -8.64 15.31
CA PRO A 182 -1.90 -8.50 15.53
C PRO A 182 -1.04 -9.12 14.43
N GLY A 183 -1.63 -9.87 13.51
CA GLY A 183 -0.93 -10.49 12.40
C GLY A 183 -1.40 -10.00 11.03
N LYS A 184 -0.89 -10.67 10.01
CA LYS A 184 -1.38 -10.61 8.63
C LYS A 184 -2.04 -11.92 8.27
N LEU A 185 -3.10 -11.85 7.47
CA LEU A 185 -3.80 -13.03 6.99
C LEU A 185 -3.44 -13.31 5.52
N PRO A 186 -2.99 -14.52 5.20
CA PRO A 186 -2.72 -14.92 3.83
C PRO A 186 -4.01 -15.39 3.14
N ILE A 187 -4.50 -14.60 2.18
CA ILE A 187 -5.60 -14.99 1.30
C ILE A 187 -5.04 -15.78 0.14
N ARG A 188 -5.53 -17.02 -0.03
CA ARG A 188 -5.14 -17.91 -1.14
C ARG A 188 -6.25 -17.95 -2.19
N ALA A 189 -5.86 -18.09 -3.45
CA ALA A 189 -6.79 -18.38 -4.55
C ALA A 189 -7.54 -19.69 -4.27
N ASN A 190 -8.84 -19.71 -4.55
CA ASN A 190 -9.78 -20.80 -4.24
C ASN A 190 -9.75 -21.24 -2.77
N GLY A 191 -9.23 -20.39 -1.89
CA GLY A 191 -9.09 -20.67 -0.47
C GLY A 191 -10.31 -20.21 0.31
N TYR A 192 -10.63 -20.94 1.37
CA TYR A 192 -11.53 -20.49 2.42
C TYR A 192 -10.74 -20.40 3.71
N LEU A 193 -10.64 -19.20 4.28
CA LEU A 193 -9.98 -18.95 5.56
C LEU A 193 -11.03 -18.62 6.61
N ASP A 194 -11.14 -19.47 7.62
CA ASP A 194 -11.90 -19.18 8.85
C ASP A 194 -10.93 -18.75 9.93
N GLN A 195 -11.05 -17.51 10.40
CA GLN A 195 -10.16 -16.93 11.38
C GLN A 195 -10.95 -16.51 12.63
N PRO A 196 -10.79 -17.22 13.76
CA PRO A 196 -11.28 -16.74 15.04
C PRO A 196 -10.47 -15.52 15.49
N TRP A 197 -11.13 -14.51 16.04
CA TRP A 197 -10.47 -13.30 16.53
C TRP A 197 -11.19 -12.76 17.77
N ASP A 198 -10.49 -12.86 18.90
CA ASP A 198 -10.83 -12.16 20.14
C ASP A 198 -10.15 -10.80 20.18
N ILE A 199 -10.94 -9.72 20.24
CA ILE A 199 -10.44 -8.34 20.21
C ILE A 199 -9.66 -7.94 21.48
N HIS A 200 -9.73 -8.74 22.55
CA HIS A 200 -9.02 -8.47 23.81
C HIS A 200 -7.85 -9.42 24.08
N SER A 201 -7.61 -10.40 23.19
CA SER A 201 -6.52 -11.36 23.33
C SER A 201 -5.12 -10.73 23.37
N THR A 202 -4.94 -9.60 22.69
CA THR A 202 -3.70 -8.81 22.66
C THR A 202 -4.01 -7.41 23.19
N PRO A 203 -3.16 -6.80 24.04
CA PRO A 203 -3.35 -5.43 24.49
C PRO A 203 -3.44 -4.45 23.30
N VAL A 204 -4.38 -3.51 23.35
CA VAL A 204 -4.70 -2.59 22.22
C VAL A 204 -3.46 -1.88 21.65
N ILE A 205 -2.50 -1.54 22.51
CA ILE A 205 -1.25 -0.85 22.11
C ILE A 205 -0.34 -1.73 21.24
N GLU A 206 -0.43 -3.05 21.40
CA GLU A 206 0.39 -4.05 20.71
C GLU A 206 -0.34 -4.72 19.53
N GLN A 207 -1.62 -4.39 19.33
CA GLN A 207 -2.45 -5.00 18.29
C GLN A 207 -2.08 -4.58 16.87
N LYS A 208 -1.55 -3.38 16.66
CA LYS A 208 -1.28 -2.89 15.30
C LYS A 208 0.04 -3.46 14.77
N PRO A 209 0.03 -4.21 13.66
CA PRO A 209 1.26 -4.75 13.09
C PRO A 209 2.25 -3.67 12.70
N LEU A 210 3.55 -3.92 12.94
CA LEU A 210 4.63 -2.97 12.66
C LEU A 210 4.77 -2.69 11.15
N GLU A 211 4.35 -3.61 10.30
CA GLU A 211 4.39 -3.47 8.83
C GLU A 211 3.51 -2.34 8.32
N ILE A 212 2.35 -2.12 8.95
CA ILE A 212 1.39 -1.07 8.60
C ILE A 212 1.50 0.15 9.51
N THR A 213 2.49 0.17 10.41
CA THR A 213 2.74 1.30 11.29
C THR A 213 3.63 2.32 10.58
N THR A 214 3.07 3.50 10.28
CA THR A 214 3.77 4.58 9.57
C THR A 214 5.02 5.06 10.32
N ASN A 215 4.92 5.25 11.63
CA ASN A 215 6.03 5.64 12.50
C ASN A 215 6.52 4.42 13.28
N LYS A 216 7.40 3.64 12.66
CA LYS A 216 7.99 2.46 13.32
C LYS A 216 8.78 2.92 14.55
N PRO A 217 8.60 2.28 15.73
CA PRO A 217 9.44 2.56 16.89
C PRO A 217 10.90 2.37 16.50
N GLN A 218 11.71 3.42 16.64
CA GLN A 218 13.16 3.24 16.57
C GLN A 218 13.57 2.46 17.80
N GLU A 219 14.35 1.40 17.64
CA GLU A 219 15.06 0.82 18.78
C GLU A 219 15.85 1.95 19.44
N LYS A 220 15.43 2.36 20.64
CA LYS A 220 16.31 3.16 21.49
C LYS A 220 17.53 2.27 21.73
N LYS A 221 18.60 2.46 20.96
CA LYS A 221 19.93 2.03 21.39
C LYS A 221 20.07 2.60 22.80
N ARG A 222 20.06 1.72 23.81
CA ARG A 222 20.36 2.12 25.18
C ARG A 222 21.78 2.66 25.09
N ARG A 223 21.92 3.99 25.05
CA ARG A 223 23.21 4.64 25.27
C ARG A 223 23.65 4.13 26.63
N ASP A 224 24.73 3.37 26.65
CA ASP A 224 25.39 2.96 27.88
C ASP A 224 26.48 4.00 28.14
N PRO A 225 26.22 5.01 29.00
CA PRO A 225 27.15 6.11 29.21
C PRO A 225 28.46 5.61 29.83
N ASN A 226 28.44 4.46 30.53
CA ASN A 226 29.64 3.87 31.10
C ASN A 226 30.51 3.26 30.01
N ARG A 227 29.92 2.55 29.04
CA ARG A 227 30.65 2.01 27.89
C ARG A 227 31.24 3.11 27.00
N GLU A 228 30.48 4.17 26.74
CA GLU A 228 30.98 5.34 26.00
C GLU A 228 32.12 6.05 26.76
N ARG A 229 32.04 6.12 28.09
CA ARG A 229 33.08 6.71 28.95
C ARG A 229 34.34 5.83 29.02
N GLU A 230 34.21 4.52 29.05
CA GLU A 230 35.32 3.57 28.97
C GLU A 230 36.03 3.65 27.60
N GLU A 231 35.27 3.75 26.50
CA GLU A 231 35.82 3.92 25.15
C GLU A 231 36.56 5.25 25.01
N GLN A 232 36.03 6.35 25.55
CA GLN A 232 36.73 7.64 25.60
C GLN A 232 38.00 7.59 26.45
N GLN A 233 37.99 6.92 27.60
CA GLN A 233 39.19 6.74 28.43
C GLN A 233 40.25 5.91 27.71
N ARG A 234 39.86 4.84 27.00
CA ARG A 234 40.78 4.02 26.20
C ARG A 234 41.39 4.81 25.04
N GLN A 235 40.62 5.65 24.35
CA GLN A 235 41.14 6.53 23.30
C GLN A 235 42.12 7.58 23.85
N ASN A 236 41.81 8.19 25.00
CA ASN A 236 42.71 9.15 25.65
C ASN A 236 44.02 8.51 26.13
N GLN A 237 43.99 7.26 26.60
CA GLN A 237 45.21 6.53 26.97
C GLN A 237 46.07 6.18 25.74
N GLN A 238 45.46 5.80 24.62
CA GLN A 238 46.19 5.52 23.37
C GLN A 238 46.79 6.79 22.71
N GLY A 239 46.18 7.97 22.89
CA GLY A 239 46.72 9.25 22.44
C GLY A 239 47.90 9.79 23.27
N SER A 240 48.12 9.26 24.47
CA SER A 240 49.14 9.75 25.42
C SER A 240 50.49 9.02 25.32
N SER A 241 50.60 7.94 24.53
CA SER A 241 51.84 7.17 24.36
C SER A 241 52.72 7.66 23.18
N SER A 242 52.26 8.62 22.38
CA SER A 242 52.98 9.14 21.21
C SER A 242 53.84 10.39 21.47
N SER A 243 53.87 10.94 22.69
CA SER A 243 54.59 12.20 23.01
C SER A 243 55.81 12.04 23.93
N ARG A 244 56.31 10.82 24.17
CA ARG A 244 57.57 10.58 24.91
C ARG A 244 58.55 9.69 24.15
N ARG A 245 59.05 10.17 23.00
CA ARG A 245 60.33 9.72 22.44
C ARG A 245 60.98 10.84 21.63
N GLY A 246 61.95 11.51 22.22
CA GLY A 246 62.88 12.39 21.49
C GLY A 246 63.50 13.48 22.34
N SER A 247 64.58 13.18 23.06
CA SER A 247 65.84 13.95 23.06
C SER A 247 66.66 13.70 24.34
N SER A 248 67.79 13.01 24.21
CA SER A 248 68.89 13.10 25.17
C SER A 248 70.22 13.14 24.41
N ASN A 249 70.93 14.25 24.64
CA ASN A 249 72.26 14.65 24.18
C ASN A 249 73.31 13.57 23.91
N SER A 250 74.08 13.78 22.84
CA SER A 250 75.46 13.31 22.70
C SER A 250 76.40 14.51 22.82
N ALA A 251 77.34 14.44 23.78
CA ALA A 251 78.38 15.43 24.03
C ALA A 251 79.57 15.29 23.04
N PRO A 252 80.46 16.30 22.94
CA PRO A 252 81.35 16.51 21.79
C PRO A 252 82.76 15.94 21.97
N GLY A 253 83.39 15.54 20.86
CA GLY A 253 84.83 15.27 20.75
C GLY A 253 85.45 16.21 19.73
N SER A 254 86.38 17.03 20.18
CA SER A 254 87.02 18.16 19.50
C SER A 254 88.28 17.81 18.72
N SER A 255 88.63 18.72 17.80
CA SER A 255 89.96 18.99 17.20
C SER A 255 90.36 18.08 16.03
N LEU A 256 90.97 18.54 14.94
CA LEU A 256 91.80 19.71 14.64
C LEU A 256 91.88 19.81 13.09
N GLY A 257 92.08 21.00 12.50
CA GLY A 257 92.63 21.08 11.13
C GLY A 257 92.08 22.20 10.25
N THR A 258 92.73 23.35 10.37
CA THR A 258 92.56 24.63 9.65
C THR A 258 93.12 24.58 8.20
N PRO A 259 93.18 25.70 7.43
CA PRO A 259 92.20 26.07 6.40
C PRO A 259 92.80 26.18 4.98
N ALA A 260 91.94 26.32 3.97
CA ALA A 260 92.15 27.02 2.69
C ALA A 260 90.99 26.66 1.76
N ASP A 261 90.59 27.39 0.73
CA ASP A 261 90.55 28.79 0.37
C ASP A 261 89.67 28.81 -0.91
N MET A 262 89.01 29.93 -1.16
CA MET A 262 88.42 30.39 -2.42
C MET A 262 87.67 29.45 -3.41
N ARG A 263 86.43 29.90 -3.67
CA ARG A 263 85.66 29.90 -4.94
C ARG A 263 84.99 28.62 -5.40
#